data_AF-A0AAV4DCI7-F1
#
_entry.id   AF-A0AAV4DCI7-F1
#
_cell.length_a   1.000
_cell.length_b   1.000
_cell.length_c   1.000
_cell.angle_alpha   90.00
_cell.angle_beta   90.00
_cell.angle_gamma   90.00
#
_symmetry.space_group_name_H-M   'P 1'
#
loop_
_entity.id
_entity.type
_entity.pdbx_description
1 polymer ?
#
loop_
_entity_poly.entity_id
_entity_poly.type
_entity_poly.pdbx_seq_one_letter_code
_entity_poly.pdbx_strand_id
1 'polypeptide(L)' 'MNKLMPNCIKKIDTKGGGFALMQNIERFQTAARQWGVPQNEVFQTVALWEKKNIPQVTLCIHAIARE' A
#
# COMPACT_ATOMS: atom_id res chain seq x y z
N MET A 1 -6.12 1.85 4.58
CA MET A 1 -6.58 0.46 4.80
C MET A 1 -7.27 0.24 6.13
N ASN A 2 -6.66 0.47 7.30
CA ASN A 2 -7.31 0.22 8.61
C ASN A 2 -8.70 0.88 8.83
N LYS A 3 -9.00 1.96 8.11
CA LYS A 3 -10.33 2.60 8.14
C LYS A 3 -11.39 1.87 7.31
N LEU A 4 -10.98 1.19 6.24
CA LEU A 4 -11.85 0.40 5.35
C LEU A 4 -11.99 -1.03 5.86
N MET A 5 -10.87 -1.62 6.26
CA MET A 5 -10.78 -2.95 6.86
C MET A 5 -10.14 -2.82 8.25
N PRO A 6 -10.93 -2.79 9.33
CA PRO A 6 -10.41 -2.65 10.69
C PRO A 6 -9.34 -3.71 11.01
N ASN A 7 -8.27 -3.28 11.68
CA ASN A 7 -7.17 -4.13 12.17
C ASN A 7 -6.37 -4.90 11.10
N CYS A 8 -6.51 -4.59 9.79
CA CYS A 8 -5.72 -5.27 8.74
C CYS A 8 -4.21 -5.00 8.80
N ILE A 9 -3.81 -3.81 9.25
CA ILE A 9 -2.42 -3.41 9.46
C ILE A 9 -2.21 -3.18 10.95
N LYS A 10 -1.63 -4.17 11.63
CA LYS A 10 -1.43 -4.13 13.09
C LYS A 10 -0.30 -3.19 13.53
N LYS A 11 0.70 -2.98 12.66
CA LYS A 11 1.90 -2.19 12.96
C LYS A 11 2.13 -1.12 11.90
N ILE A 12 2.28 0.12 12.35
CA ILE A 12 2.62 1.29 11.53
C ILE A 12 3.86 1.95 12.13
N ASP A 13 4.98 1.85 11.43
CA ASP A 13 6.24 2.46 11.85
C ASP A 13 6.22 3.96 11.49
N THR A 14 6.24 4.85 12.48
CA THR A 14 6.25 6.32 12.25
C THR A 14 7.64 6.93 12.32
N LYS A 15 8.63 6.15 12.74
CA LYS A 15 10.03 6.50 12.93
C LYS A 15 10.91 5.31 12.56
N GLY A 16 12.19 5.55 12.32
CA GLY A 16 13.17 4.51 11.99
C GLY A 16 13.82 4.73 10.62
N GLY A 17 14.75 3.84 10.26
CA GLY A 17 15.43 3.89 8.97
C GLY A 17 14.49 3.58 7.79
N GLY A 18 14.99 3.79 6.57
CA GLY A 18 14.19 3.63 5.34
C GLY A 18 13.51 2.26 5.20
N PHE A 19 14.17 1.19 5.68
CA PHE A 19 13.60 -0.16 5.68
C PHE A 19 12.29 -0.27 6.48
N ALA A 20 12.22 0.34 7.67
CA ALA A 20 11.02 0.29 8.50
C ALA A 20 9.83 0.98 7.83
N LEU A 21 10.09 2.11 7.14
CA LEU A 21 9.06 2.83 6.40
C LEU A 21 8.63 2.09 5.13
N MET A 22 9.56 1.43 4.43
CA MET A 22 9.23 0.56 3.29
C MET A 22 8.34 -0.63 3.70
N GLN A 23 8.53 -1.20 4.90
CA GLN A 23 7.62 -2.25 5.40
C GLN A 23 6.17 -1.77 5.57
N ASN A 24 5.94 -0.49 5.87
CA ASN A 24 4.56 0.04 5.90
C ASN A 24 3.90 -0.04 4.52
N ILE A 25 4.68 0.20 3.45
CA ILE A 25 4.19 0.12 2.07
C ILE A 25 3.83 -1.33 1.74
N GLU A 26 4.66 -2.30 2.12
CA GLU A 26 4.38 -3.73 1.91
C GLU A 26 3.12 -4.20 2.67
N ARG A 27 2.94 -3.72 3.91
CA ARG A 27 1.73 -4.00 4.71
C ARG A 27 0.49 -3.39 4.06
N PHE A 28 0.59 -2.17 3.51
CA PHE A 28 -0.48 -1.57 2.71
C PHE A 28 -0.82 -2.42 1.49
N GLN A 29 0.17 -2.84 0.71
CA GLN A 29 -0.03 -3.66 -0.49
C GLN A 29 -0.69 -5.01 -0.15
N THR A 30 -0.32 -5.62 0.97
CA THR A 30 -0.95 -6.86 1.43
C THR A 30 -2.41 -6.63 1.79
N ALA A 31 -2.71 -5.55 2.53
CA ALA A 31 -4.07 -5.20 2.88
C ALA A 31 -4.91 -4.81 1.65
N ALA A 32 -4.33 -4.15 0.64
CA ALA A 32 -5.01 -3.82 -0.61
C ALA A 32 -5.39 -5.09 -1.40
N ARG A 33 -4.51 -6.10 -1.47
CA ARG A 33 -4.84 -7.40 -2.07
C ARG A 33 -5.98 -8.10 -1.33
N GLN A 34 -5.95 -8.08 0.00
CA GLN A 34 -7.01 -8.66 0.82
C GLN A 34 -8.35 -7.93 0.66
N TRP A 35 -8.32 -6.63 0.37
CA TRP A 35 -9.52 -5.83 0.09
C TRP A 35 -10.21 -6.24 -1.22
N GLY A 36 -9.48 -6.81 -2.18
CA GLY A 36 -10.00 -7.19 -3.49
C GLY A 36 -9.26 -6.56 -4.67
N VAL A 37 -8.29 -5.67 -4.41
CA VAL A 37 -7.53 -5.00 -5.47
C VAL A 37 -6.74 -6.04 -6.27
N PRO A 38 -6.92 -6.09 -7.61
CA PRO A 38 -6.17 -6.98 -8.48
C PRO A 38 -4.65 -6.82 -8.36
N GLN A 39 -3.92 -7.93 -8.42
CA GLN A 39 -2.46 -7.97 -8.23
C GLN A 39 -1.70 -7.06 -9.20
N ASN A 40 -2.18 -6.88 -10.43
CA ASN A 40 -1.61 -6.01 -11.45
C ASN A 40 -1.88 -4.53 -11.21
N GLU A 41 -2.86 -4.18 -10.37
CA GLU A 41 -3.17 -2.80 -10.00
C GLU A 41 -2.45 -2.37 -8.71
N VAL A 42 -1.99 -3.32 -7.89
CA VAL A 42 -1.16 -3.03 -6.71
C VAL A 42 0.24 -2.58 -7.13
N PHE A 43 0.66 -1.39 -6.70
CA PHE A 43 1.97 -0.84 -7.02
C PHE A 43 3.11 -1.53 -6.26
N GLN A 44 4.32 -1.50 -6.84
CA GLN A 44 5.55 -1.98 -6.21
C GLN A 44 6.15 -0.96 -5.23
N THR A 45 6.89 -1.39 -4.21
CA THR A 45 7.43 -0.48 -3.18
C THR A 45 8.25 0.67 -3.76
N VAL A 46 9.08 0.39 -4.77
CA VAL A 46 9.91 1.41 -5.47
C VAL A 46 9.08 2.48 -6.18
N ALA A 47 7.85 2.16 -6.60
CA ALA A 47 6.98 3.11 -7.30
C ALA A 47 6.64 4.30 -6.41
N LEU A 48 6.39 4.06 -5.12
CA LEU A 48 6.12 5.08 -4.12
C LEU A 48 7.40 5.57 -3.43
N TRP A 49 8.26 4.65 -2.98
CA TRP A 49 9.45 4.98 -2.18
C TRP A 49 10.45 5.85 -2.96
N GLU A 50 10.77 5.45 -4.19
CA GLU A 50 11.69 6.19 -5.07
C GLU A 50 10.95 7.07 -6.09
N LYS A 51 9.63 7.16 -6.00
CA LYS A 51 8.77 7.90 -6.93
C LYS A 51 8.92 7.48 -8.40
N LYS A 52 9.29 6.23 -8.66
CA LYS A 52 9.55 5.72 -10.02
C LYS A 52 8.29 5.59 -10.87
N ASN A 53 7.11 5.43 -10.24
CA ASN A 53 5.85 5.28 -10.96
C ASN A 53 4.65 5.69 -10.09
N ILE A 54 4.51 7.00 -9.86
CA ILE A 54 3.37 7.57 -9.13
C ILE A 54 2.01 7.28 -9.80
N PRO A 55 1.87 7.27 -11.14
CA PRO A 55 0.60 6.90 -11.77
C PRO A 55 0.05 5.53 -11.34
N GLN A 56 0.92 4.52 -11.16
CA GLN A 56 0.50 3.21 -10.64
C GLN A 56 0.00 3.29 -9.18
N VAL A 57 0.60 4.15 -8.36
CA VAL A 57 0.13 4.38 -6.97
C VAL A 57 -1.28 4.96 -7.00
N THR A 58 -1.51 5.96 -7.85
CA THR A 58 -2.84 6.57 -8.04
C THR A 58 -3.85 5.56 -8.55
N LEU A 59 -3.49 4.72 -9.53
CA LEU A 59 -4.35 3.64 -10.03
C LEU A 59 -4.77 2.69 -8.90
N CYS A 60 -3.83 2.27 -8.05
CA CYS A 60 -4.13 1.41 -6.90
C CYS A 60 -5.12 2.06 -5.94
N ILE A 61 -5.00 3.36 -5.68
CA ILE A 61 -5.95 4.10 -4.82
C ILE A 61 -7.34 4.15 -5.46
N HIS A 62 -7.43 4.37 -6.77
CA HIS A 62 -8.70 4.31 -7.48
C HIS A 62 -9.31 2.90 -7.46
N ALA A 63 -8.49 1.86 -7.60
CA ALA A 63 -8.94 0.48 -7.50
C ALA A 63 -9.55 0.18 -6.13
N ILE A 64 -8.90 0.62 -5.03
CA ILE A 64 -9.45 0.50 -3.67
C ILE A 64 -10.83 1.16 -3.56
N ALA A 65 -11.06 2.28 -4.24
CA ALA A 65 -12.34 2.99 -4.18
C ALA A 65 -13.47 2.33 -5.00
N ARG A 66 -13.15 1.39 -5.90
CA ARG A 66 -14.14 0.65 -6.69
C ARG A 66 -14.68 -0.58 -5.98
N GLU A 67 -13.89 -1.14 -5.05
CA GLU A 67 -14.23 -2.31 -4.23
C GLU A 67 -14.85 -1.88 -2.89
#